data_AF-A0A7S0BTX8-F1
#
_entry.id   AF-A0A7S0BTX8-F1
#
_cell.length_a   1.000
_cell.length_b   1.000
_cell.length_c   1.000
_cell.angle_alpha   90.00
_cell.angle_beta   90.00
_cell.angle_gamma   90.00
#
_symmetry.space_group_name_H-M   'P 1'
#
loop_
_entity.id
_entity.type
_entity.pdbx_description
1 polymer ?
#
loop_
_entity_poly.entity_id
_entity_poly.type
_entity_poly.pdbx_seq_one_letter_code
_entity_poly.pdbx_strand_id
1 'polypeptide(L)'
;AIMTTDLSDKQIAYKVRLSSGTVIVGGMSKGSGMIHPNMATMLGFVTSDAAVESGTWSTIVKEASRKSFNQITVDGDTSTNDCLIALANGASEVAVDTQEDLKLLTETVTRCCQHLAKAIARDGEGATVLLEIRVSGAASDEDACLVARTVAGSSLVKS
;
A
#
# COMPACT_ATOMS: atom_id res chain seq x y z
N ALA A 1 18.27 5.34 -1.31
CA ALA A 1 17.91 6.14 -2.49
C ALA A 1 17.29 5.21 -3.53
N ILE A 2 16.02 5.43 -3.89
CA ILE A 2 15.31 4.64 -4.92
C ILE A 2 14.50 5.52 -5.90
N MET A 3 14.41 6.84 -5.65
CA MET A 3 13.60 7.79 -6.42
C MET A 3 14.06 7.94 -7.86
N THR A 4 13.12 8.25 -8.76
CA THR A 4 13.41 8.63 -10.15
C THR A 4 12.80 9.99 -10.50
N THR A 5 11.53 10.02 -10.91
CA THR A 5 10.76 11.23 -11.24
C THR A 5 9.88 11.68 -10.08
N ASP A 6 10.03 11.03 -8.92
CA ASP A 6 9.43 11.43 -7.65
C ASP A 6 9.90 12.85 -7.28
N LEU A 7 8.98 13.68 -6.76
CA LEU A 7 9.33 15.01 -6.24
C LEU A 7 9.64 14.99 -4.75
N SER A 8 9.24 13.90 -4.07
CA SER A 8 9.42 13.75 -2.62
C SER A 8 9.67 12.31 -2.19
N ASP A 9 10.44 12.17 -1.10
CA ASP A 9 10.63 10.90 -0.41
C ASP A 9 9.31 10.42 0.21
N LYS A 10 9.00 9.14 0.01
CA LYS A 10 7.77 8.51 0.51
C LYS A 10 8.15 7.46 1.54
N GLN A 11 8.01 7.81 2.82
CA GLN A 11 8.37 6.95 3.93
C GLN A 11 7.42 7.16 5.12
N ILE A 12 7.11 6.08 5.84
CA ILE A 12 6.25 6.13 7.02
C ILE A 12 6.61 4.99 7.98
N ALA A 13 6.38 5.19 9.28
CA ALA A 13 6.49 4.14 10.27
C ALA A 13 5.42 4.27 11.35
N TYR A 14 4.98 3.13 11.86
CA TYR A 14 3.98 3.00 12.90
C TYR A 14 4.51 2.13 14.04
N LYS A 15 4.13 2.46 15.26
CA LYS A 15 4.23 1.56 16.42
C LYS A 15 2.86 0.95 16.66
N VAL A 16 2.79 -0.37 16.81
CA VAL A 16 1.57 -1.08 17.16
C VAL A 16 1.77 -1.90 18.43
N ARG A 17 0.83 -1.76 19.36
CA ARG A 17 0.81 -2.51 20.61
C ARG A 17 0.03 -3.80 20.38
N LEU A 18 0.75 -4.91 20.47
CA LEU A 18 0.21 -6.27 20.52
C LEU A 18 0.06 -6.68 21.99
N SER A 19 -0.54 -7.84 22.21
CA SER A 19 -0.78 -8.43 23.53
C SER A 19 0.54 -8.64 24.31
N SER A 20 1.57 -9.14 23.64
CA SER A 20 2.87 -9.48 24.22
C SER A 20 3.90 -8.34 24.20
N GLY A 21 3.64 -7.23 23.49
CA GLY A 21 4.59 -6.12 23.39
C GLY A 21 4.28 -5.11 22.29
N THR A 22 5.26 -4.29 21.93
CA THR A 22 5.12 -3.29 20.85
C THR A 22 6.07 -3.62 19.71
N VAL A 23 5.55 -3.59 18.49
CA VAL A 23 6.31 -3.79 17.25
C VAL A 23 6.27 -2.54 16.39
N ILE A 24 7.23 -2.43 15.49
CA ILE A 24 7.36 -1.33 14.54
C ILE A 24 7.10 -1.88 13.14
N VAL A 25 6.22 -1.20 12.41
CA VAL A 25 6.01 -1.42 10.97
C VAL A 25 6.47 -0.17 10.24
N GLY A 26 7.45 -0.30 9.35
CA GLY A 26 7.96 0.78 8.52
C GLY A 26 7.74 0.50 7.04
N GLY A 27 7.76 1.52 6.23
CA GLY A 27 7.81 1.34 4.79
C GLY A 27 8.26 2.57 4.02
N MET A 28 8.71 2.32 2.80
CA MET A 28 9.06 3.34 1.83
C MET A 28 8.63 2.92 0.43
N SER A 29 8.39 3.90 -0.44
CA SER A 29 8.04 3.62 -1.83
C SER A 29 8.62 4.63 -2.81
N LYS A 30 8.62 4.24 -4.10
CA LYS A 30 8.92 5.07 -5.26
C LYS A 30 7.83 4.88 -6.31
N GLY A 31 7.50 5.94 -7.02
CA GLY A 31 6.58 5.98 -8.15
C GLY A 31 5.89 7.34 -8.24
N SER A 32 5.79 7.85 -9.47
CA SER A 32 5.04 9.09 -9.82
C SER A 32 4.44 9.02 -11.23
N GLY A 33 5.01 8.24 -12.15
CA GLY A 33 4.47 7.95 -13.49
C GLY A 33 4.37 6.45 -13.79
N MET A 34 3.64 6.10 -14.85
CA MET A 34 3.24 4.73 -15.24
C MET A 34 2.53 3.97 -14.12
N ILE A 35 1.68 4.67 -13.37
CA ILE A 35 1.00 4.08 -12.22
C ILE A 35 -0.38 3.59 -12.67
N HIS A 36 -0.51 2.30 -12.96
CA HIS A 36 -1.81 1.62 -13.03
C HIS A 36 -1.79 0.20 -12.47
N PRO A 37 -1.58 0.04 -11.15
CA PRO A 37 -1.35 -1.25 -10.54
C PRO A 37 -2.42 -2.32 -10.75
N ASN A 38 -2.05 -3.32 -11.57
CA ASN A 38 -2.40 -4.73 -11.45
C ASN A 38 -1.13 -5.51 -11.03
N MET A 39 -0.50 -5.02 -9.94
CA MET A 39 0.96 -4.95 -9.73
C MET A 39 1.66 -4.07 -10.81
N ALA A 40 1.52 -2.73 -10.75
CA ALA A 40 2.04 -1.72 -11.71
C ALA A 40 2.64 -0.42 -11.07
N THR A 41 3.47 0.34 -11.83
CA THR A 41 4.78 0.99 -11.44
C THR A 41 4.95 1.46 -10.00
N MET A 42 5.50 0.63 -9.13
CA MET A 42 6.04 1.05 -7.86
C MET A 42 7.15 0.11 -7.40
N LEU A 43 8.13 0.69 -6.69
CA LEU A 43 8.99 -0.08 -5.80
C LEU A 43 8.54 0.24 -4.38
N GLY A 44 8.17 -0.79 -3.64
CA GLY A 44 7.63 -0.68 -2.30
C GLY A 44 8.40 -1.61 -1.38
N PHE A 45 8.79 -1.10 -0.22
CA PHE A 45 9.50 -1.85 0.79
C PHE A 45 8.76 -1.67 2.11
N VAL A 46 8.36 -2.78 2.74
CA VAL A 46 7.73 -2.78 4.06
C VAL A 46 8.56 -3.63 5.00
N THR A 47 8.84 -3.13 6.20
CA THR A 47 9.61 -3.84 7.21
C THR A 47 8.82 -3.94 8.51
N SER A 48 9.04 -5.02 9.24
CA SER A 48 8.50 -5.21 10.58
C SER A 48 9.53 -5.92 11.47
N ASP A 49 9.56 -5.56 12.74
CA ASP A 49 10.33 -6.29 13.76
C ASP A 49 9.51 -7.35 14.51
N ALA A 50 8.23 -7.53 14.15
CA ALA A 50 7.36 -8.55 14.74
C ALA A 50 7.86 -9.98 14.47
N ALA A 51 7.71 -10.86 15.47
CA ALA A 51 7.92 -12.30 15.29
C ALA A 51 6.63 -12.92 14.72
N VAL A 52 6.61 -13.14 13.40
CA VAL A 52 5.45 -13.65 12.66
C VAL A 52 5.90 -14.74 11.69
N GLU A 53 5.07 -15.78 11.56
CA GLU A 53 5.31 -16.89 10.65
C GLU A 53 5.22 -16.43 9.18
N SER A 54 6.07 -16.99 8.31
CA SER A 54 6.24 -16.48 6.94
C SER A 54 4.98 -16.57 6.09
N GLY A 55 4.17 -17.63 6.22
CA GLY A 55 2.90 -17.77 5.51
C GLY A 55 1.87 -16.72 5.95
N THR A 56 1.80 -16.48 7.26
CA THR A 56 0.98 -15.42 7.86
C THR A 56 1.42 -14.05 7.37
N TRP A 57 2.71 -13.74 7.40
CA TRP A 57 3.25 -12.48 6.88
C TRP A 57 2.93 -12.28 5.39
N SER A 58 3.10 -13.34 4.57
CA SER A 58 2.74 -13.29 3.15
C SER A 58 1.26 -12.96 2.93
N THR A 59 0.37 -13.53 3.74
CA THR A 59 -1.07 -13.27 3.67
C THR A 59 -1.40 -11.82 4.00
N ILE A 60 -0.81 -11.29 5.08
CA ILE A 60 -0.95 -9.89 5.49
C ILE A 60 -0.52 -8.94 4.35
N VAL A 61 0.65 -9.20 3.75
CA VAL A 61 1.22 -8.33 2.71
C VAL A 61 0.39 -8.37 1.43
N LYS A 62 -0.14 -9.53 1.04
CA LYS A 62 -1.05 -9.67 -0.11
C LYS A 62 -2.34 -8.87 0.09
N GLU A 63 -2.94 -8.96 1.27
CA GLU A 63 -4.14 -8.18 1.60
C GLU A 63 -3.85 -6.68 1.60
N ALA A 64 -2.77 -6.26 2.27
CA ALA A 64 -2.35 -4.87 2.32
C ALA A 64 -2.13 -4.31 0.91
N SER A 65 -1.43 -5.04 0.04
CA SER A 65 -1.21 -4.66 -1.36
C SER A 65 -2.52 -4.50 -2.13
N ARG A 66 -3.45 -5.46 -1.99
CA ARG A 66 -4.79 -5.41 -2.63
C ARG A 66 -5.57 -4.16 -2.22
N LYS A 67 -5.48 -3.75 -0.96
CA LYS A 67 -6.22 -2.61 -0.37
C LYS A 67 -5.50 -1.25 -0.48
N SER A 68 -4.35 -1.18 -1.15
CA SER A 68 -3.53 0.03 -1.23
C SER A 68 -2.93 0.27 -2.61
N PHE A 69 -1.76 -0.29 -2.90
CA PHE A 69 -1.05 -0.11 -4.16
C PHE A 69 -1.93 -0.56 -5.32
N ASN A 70 -2.62 -1.69 -5.25
CA ASN A 70 -3.59 -2.13 -6.26
C ASN A 70 -4.92 -1.36 -6.23
N GLN A 71 -4.96 -0.13 -5.72
CA GLN A 71 -6.13 0.76 -5.73
C GLN A 71 -5.81 2.16 -6.29
N ILE A 72 -4.56 2.43 -6.68
CA ILE A 72 -4.17 3.73 -7.24
C ILE A 72 -3.98 3.68 -8.75
N THR A 73 -4.11 4.82 -9.40
CA THR A 73 -3.76 5.03 -10.81
C THR A 73 -3.36 6.50 -11.01
N VAL A 74 -2.36 6.77 -11.86
CA VAL A 74 -1.95 8.13 -12.26
C VAL A 74 -2.34 8.34 -13.72
N ASP A 75 -1.80 7.56 -14.64
CA ASP A 75 -1.93 7.72 -16.10
C ASP A 75 -2.63 6.55 -16.80
N GLY A 76 -2.80 5.41 -16.12
CA GLY A 76 -3.44 4.23 -16.72
C GLY A 76 -2.46 3.22 -17.31
N ASP A 77 -1.17 3.53 -17.33
CA ASP A 77 -0.14 2.67 -17.88
C ASP A 77 0.45 1.72 -16.83
N THR A 78 0.60 0.44 -17.19
CA THR A 78 1.13 -0.61 -16.29
C THR A 78 2.64 -0.82 -16.53
N SER A 79 3.48 -0.78 -15.49
CA SER A 79 4.93 -1.07 -15.61
C SER A 79 5.26 -2.52 -15.96
N THR A 80 6.53 -2.73 -16.31
CA THR A 80 7.19 -4.03 -16.42
C THR A 80 7.97 -4.46 -15.15
N ASN A 81 8.09 -3.61 -14.13
CA ASN A 81 9.09 -3.77 -13.05
C ASN A 81 8.55 -3.69 -11.61
N ASP A 82 7.28 -3.99 -11.42
CA ASP A 82 6.62 -3.82 -10.13
C ASP A 82 7.04 -4.77 -9.05
N CYS A 83 7.33 -4.20 -7.88
CA CYS A 83 7.82 -5.00 -6.78
C CYS A 83 7.45 -4.40 -5.42
N LEU A 84 6.69 -5.17 -4.65
CA LEU A 84 6.54 -4.97 -3.20
C LEU A 84 7.36 -6.03 -2.48
N ILE A 85 8.38 -5.60 -1.75
CA ILE A 85 9.19 -6.46 -0.88
C ILE A 85 8.80 -6.19 0.56
N ALA A 86 8.46 -7.24 1.30
CA ALA A 86 8.05 -7.13 2.69
C ALA A 86 8.88 -8.07 3.58
N LEU A 87 9.56 -7.53 4.59
CA LEU A 87 10.48 -8.25 5.46
C LEU A 87 10.02 -8.16 6.92
N ALA A 88 9.88 -9.29 7.59
CA ALA A 88 9.68 -9.36 9.03
C ALA A 88 10.83 -10.13 9.66
N ASN A 89 11.56 -9.52 10.60
CA ASN A 89 12.82 -10.09 11.12
C ASN A 89 12.74 -10.65 12.55
N GLY A 90 11.62 -10.45 13.26
CA GLY A 90 11.43 -10.94 14.63
C GLY A 90 12.30 -10.28 15.70
N ALA A 91 13.02 -9.19 15.40
CA ALA A 91 13.97 -8.57 16.31
C ALA A 91 13.34 -7.97 17.58
N SER A 92 12.02 -7.74 17.59
CA SER A 92 11.30 -7.30 18.80
C SER A 92 11.02 -8.44 19.79
N GLU A 93 11.15 -9.70 19.35
CA GLU A 93 10.71 -10.92 20.06
C GLU A 93 9.20 -10.95 20.41
N VAL A 94 8.43 -9.95 19.95
CA VAL A 94 6.98 -9.86 20.18
C VAL A 94 6.27 -10.73 19.14
N ALA A 95 5.68 -11.83 19.62
CA ALA A 95 4.95 -12.78 18.79
C ALA A 95 3.51 -12.34 18.50
N VAL A 96 3.04 -12.70 17.30
CA VAL A 96 1.64 -12.54 16.89
C VAL A 96 0.86 -13.78 17.32
N ASP A 97 0.44 -13.82 18.59
CA ASP A 97 -0.11 -15.04 19.22
C ASP A 97 -1.63 -15.13 19.17
N THR A 98 -2.32 -13.99 19.06
CA THR A 98 -3.78 -13.94 19.08
C THR A 98 -4.37 -13.48 17.76
N GLN A 99 -5.64 -13.80 17.54
CA GLN A 99 -6.38 -13.30 16.38
C GLN A 99 -6.48 -11.76 16.37
N GLU A 100 -6.50 -11.13 17.56
CA GLU A 100 -6.52 -9.68 17.68
C GLU A 100 -5.15 -9.08 17.32
N ASP A 101 -4.04 -9.72 17.73
CA ASP A 101 -2.69 -9.28 17.33
C ASP A 101 -2.51 -9.38 15.81
N LEU A 102 -2.98 -10.48 15.22
CA LEU A 102 -2.97 -10.67 13.77
C LEU A 102 -3.74 -9.56 13.06
N LYS A 103 -4.95 -9.25 13.55
CA LYS A 103 -5.78 -8.17 13.00
C LYS A 103 -5.09 -6.81 13.14
N LEU A 104 -4.57 -6.47 14.31
CA LEU A 104 -3.86 -5.21 14.57
C LEU A 104 -2.62 -5.06 13.67
N LEU A 105 -1.83 -6.11 13.52
CA LEU A 105 -0.68 -6.11 12.62
C LEU A 105 -1.13 -5.94 11.16
N THR A 106 -2.17 -6.67 10.73
CA THR A 106 -2.72 -6.59 9.37
C THR A 106 -3.20 -5.19 9.04
N GLU A 107 -3.97 -4.57 9.94
CA GLU A 107 -4.43 -3.19 9.80
C GLU A 107 -3.27 -2.21 9.75
N THR A 108 -2.24 -2.40 10.57
CA THR A 108 -1.07 -1.51 10.61
C THR A 108 -0.26 -1.59 9.32
N VAL A 109 0.00 -2.80 8.81
CA VAL A 109 0.66 -3.01 7.51
C VAL A 109 -0.18 -2.42 6.38
N THR A 110 -1.49 -2.63 6.41
CA THR A 110 -2.42 -2.05 5.42
C THR A 110 -2.38 -0.52 5.44
N ARG A 111 -2.40 0.11 6.62
CA ARG A 111 -2.30 1.57 6.76
C ARG A 111 -0.97 2.10 6.25
N CYS A 112 0.14 1.39 6.52
CA CYS A 112 1.45 1.70 5.96
C CYS A 112 1.42 1.72 4.43
N CYS A 113 0.94 0.65 3.81
CA CYS A 113 0.85 0.59 2.35
C CYS A 113 -0.12 1.63 1.78
N GLN A 114 -1.25 1.89 2.43
CA GLN A 114 -2.22 2.91 2.00
C GLN A 114 -1.64 4.33 2.05
N HIS A 115 -0.87 4.65 3.10
CA HIS A 115 -0.18 5.93 3.20
C HIS A 115 0.80 6.11 2.03
N LEU A 116 1.62 5.09 1.77
CA LEU A 116 2.60 5.10 0.67
C LEU A 116 1.93 5.17 -0.70
N ALA A 117 0.83 4.44 -0.91
CA ALA A 117 0.06 4.49 -2.15
C ALA A 117 -0.56 5.88 -2.40
N LYS A 118 -1.11 6.51 -1.36
CA LYS A 118 -1.60 7.89 -1.43
C LYS A 118 -0.48 8.89 -1.71
N ALA A 119 0.69 8.68 -1.13
CA ALA A 119 1.87 9.51 -1.40
C ALA A 119 2.30 9.40 -2.87
N ILE A 120 2.30 8.20 -3.46
CA ILE A 120 2.54 7.98 -4.90
C ILE A 120 1.51 8.74 -5.74
N ALA A 121 0.22 8.55 -5.48
CA ALA A 121 -0.84 9.18 -6.26
C ALA A 121 -0.82 10.72 -6.14
N ARG A 122 -0.47 11.24 -4.96
CA ARG A 122 -0.33 12.69 -4.70
C ARG A 122 0.85 13.29 -5.45
N ASP A 123 1.93 12.53 -5.55
CA ASP A 123 3.18 12.89 -6.21
C ASP A 123 3.18 12.49 -7.70
N GLY A 124 2.00 12.23 -8.27
CA GLY A 124 1.87 11.85 -9.67
C GLY A 124 2.47 12.90 -10.61
N GLU A 125 3.06 12.49 -11.74
CA GLU A 125 3.69 13.41 -12.67
C GLU A 125 2.69 14.48 -13.17
N GLY A 126 3.00 15.75 -12.89
CA GLY A 126 2.13 16.89 -13.22
C GLY A 126 0.87 17.02 -12.35
N ALA A 127 0.69 16.18 -11.32
CA ALA A 127 -0.47 16.22 -10.44
C ALA A 127 -0.44 17.46 -9.51
N THR A 128 -1.58 18.16 -9.43
CA THR A 128 -1.76 19.31 -8.53
C THR A 128 -2.70 18.97 -7.36
N VAL A 129 -3.56 17.97 -7.52
CA VAL A 129 -4.56 17.50 -6.55
C VAL A 129 -4.52 15.97 -6.44
N LEU A 130 -4.86 15.43 -5.27
CA LEU A 130 -5.12 14.00 -5.08
C LEU A 130 -6.64 13.77 -5.16
N LEU A 131 -7.06 12.81 -5.97
CA LEU A 131 -8.45 12.39 -6.08
C LEU A 131 -8.66 11.07 -5.33
N GLU A 132 -9.63 11.04 -4.41
CA GLU A 132 -10.06 9.83 -3.71
C GLU A 132 -11.51 9.52 -4.10
N ILE A 133 -11.74 8.36 -4.72
CA ILE A 133 -13.05 7.92 -5.17
C ILE A 133 -13.55 6.82 -4.26
N ARG A 134 -14.74 7.02 -3.68
CA ARG A 134 -15.42 6.05 -2.83
C ARG A 134 -16.70 5.60 -3.51
N VAL A 135 -16.81 4.30 -3.75
CA VAL A 135 -17.98 3.67 -4.34
C VAL A 135 -18.69 2.87 -3.25
N SER A 136 -20.01 3.05 -3.14
CA SER A 136 -20.86 2.34 -2.19
C SER A 136 -22.11 1.84 -2.89
N GLY A 137 -22.66 0.70 -2.45
CA GLY A 137 -23.88 0.12 -3.02
C GLY A 137 -23.68 -0.68 -4.31
N ALA A 138 -22.42 -1.00 -4.66
CA ALA A 138 -22.13 -1.96 -5.73
C ALA A 138 -22.52 -3.39 -5.31
N ALA A 139 -22.71 -4.28 -6.29
CA ALA A 139 -23.05 -5.67 -6.04
C ALA A 139 -21.89 -6.49 -5.41
N SER A 140 -20.65 -6.06 -5.65
CA SER A 140 -19.44 -6.65 -5.11
C SER A 140 -18.33 -5.60 -4.92
N ASP A 141 -17.30 -5.94 -4.14
CA ASP A 141 -16.10 -5.10 -4.00
C ASP A 141 -15.34 -4.99 -5.32
N GLU A 142 -15.37 -6.05 -6.14
CA GLU A 142 -14.81 -6.07 -7.49
C GLU A 142 -15.53 -5.06 -8.41
N ASP A 143 -16.85 -5.03 -8.40
CA ASP A 143 -17.65 -4.05 -9.15
C ASP A 143 -17.40 -2.62 -8.65
N ALA A 144 -17.32 -2.43 -7.33
CA ALA A 144 -16.98 -1.14 -6.74
C ALA A 144 -15.61 -0.64 -7.20
N CYS A 145 -14.61 -1.53 -7.22
CA CYS A 145 -13.27 -1.25 -7.70
C CYS A 145 -13.25 -0.89 -9.20
N LEU A 146 -14.01 -1.62 -10.03
CA LEU A 146 -14.17 -1.36 -11.46
C LEU A 146 -14.73 0.04 -11.73
N VAL A 147 -15.80 0.41 -11.01
CA VAL A 147 -16.38 1.76 -11.10
C VAL A 147 -15.37 2.81 -10.65
N ALA A 148 -14.73 2.61 -9.49
CA ALA A 148 -13.76 3.56 -8.95
C ALA A 148 -12.60 3.80 -9.92
N ARG A 149 -12.04 2.74 -10.52
CA ARG A 149 -10.97 2.82 -11.52
C ARG A 149 -11.39 3.52 -12.80
N THR A 150 -12.61 3.26 -13.26
CA THR A 150 -13.16 3.91 -14.47
C THR A 150 -13.26 5.43 -14.27
N VAL A 151 -13.74 5.87 -13.11
CA VAL A 151 -13.82 7.29 -12.77
C VAL A 151 -12.41 7.89 -12.60
N ALA A 152 -11.51 7.18 -11.91
CA ALA A 152 -10.14 7.63 -11.66
C ALA A 152 -9.30 7.77 -12.93
N GLY A 153 -9.53 6.92 -13.93
CA GLY A 153 -8.83 6.92 -15.21
C GLY A 153 -9.42 7.86 -16.27
N SER A 154 -10.59 8.46 -16.02
CA SER A 154 -11.25 9.33 -17.00
C SER A 154 -10.52 10.66 -17.15
N SER A 155 -10.00 10.96 -18.35
CA SER A 155 -9.35 12.25 -18.63
C SER A 155 -10.28 13.44 -18.42
N LEU A 156 -11.59 13.28 -18.67
CA LEU A 156 -12.57 14.35 -18.44
C LEU A 156 -12.84 14.61 -16.96
N VAL A 157 -12.64 13.60 -16.10
CA VAL A 157 -12.74 13.78 -14.64
C VAL A 157 -11.45 14.39 -14.09
N LYS A 158 -10.30 14.07 -14.69
CA LYS A 158 -8.98 14.54 -14.26
C LYS A 158 -8.62 15.95 -14.75
N SER A 159 -9.23 16.42 -15.85
CA SER A 159 -8.92 17.71 -16.50
C SER A 159 -9.25 18.93 -15.66
#